data_AF-X1GNF9-F1
#
_entry.id   AF-X1GNF9-F1
#
_cell.length_a   1.000
_cell.length_b   1.000
_cell.length_c   1.000
_cell.angle_alpha   90.00
_cell.angle_beta   90.00
_cell.angle_gamma   90.00
#
_symmetry.space_group_name_H-M   'P 1'
#
loop_
_entity.id
_entity.type
_entity.pdbx_description
1 polymer ?
#
loop_
_entity_poly.entity_id
_entity_poly.type
_entity_poly.pdbx_seq_one_letter_code
_entity_poly.pdbx_strand_id
1 'polypeptide(L)'
;MTMILRVIAFILGALLVLFTLLSAIRTLVLPRAMQDRITVSTFSAVRWIFSIRLRWATAYQSRDRVMAYYAPIALLTLLPVWLLLVTIGYSGMFWGLGVQGWYEAFTLSGSSLLTLGFAKAGNLIQLNLV
;
A
#
# COMPACT_ATOMS: atom_id res chain seq x y z
N MET A 1 8.33 12.61 -25.22
CA MET A 1 8.39 12.86 -23.75
C MET A 1 7.45 11.96 -22.95
N THR A 2 6.25 11.63 -23.45
CA THR A 2 5.27 10.76 -22.75
C THR A 2 5.74 9.31 -22.55
N MET A 3 6.51 8.73 -23.47
CA MET A 3 7.02 7.35 -23.34
C MET A 3 8.02 7.18 -22.19
N ILE A 4 8.94 8.13 -22.02
CA ILE A 4 9.92 8.09 -20.91
C ILE A 4 9.19 8.13 -19.56
N LEU A 5 8.21 9.03 -19.42
CA LEU A 5 7.39 9.12 -18.21
C LEU A 5 6.61 7.82 -17.93
N ARG A 6 6.05 7.20 -18.97
CA ARG A 6 5.34 5.91 -18.86
C ARG A 6 6.26 4.78 -18.41
N VAL A 7 7.46 4.69 -18.99
CA VAL A 7 8.47 3.69 -18.59
C VAL A 7 8.91 3.92 -17.14
N ILE A 8 9.18 5.16 -16.76
CA ILE A 8 9.54 5.51 -15.37
C ILE A 8 8.41 5.15 -14.41
N ALA A 9 7.16 5.50 -14.73
CA ALA A 9 6.01 5.17 -13.89
C ALA A 9 5.83 3.65 -13.74
N PHE A 10 6.04 2.89 -14.81
CA PHE A 10 5.99 1.43 -14.78
C PHE A 10 7.09 0.86 -13.88
N ILE A 11 8.34 1.30 -14.04
CA ILE A 11 9.48 0.82 -13.25
C ILE A 11 9.28 1.17 -11.77
N LEU A 12 8.91 2.42 -11.46
CA LEU A 12 8.65 2.85 -10.08
C LEU A 12 7.49 2.07 -9.46
N GLY A 13 6.42 1.83 -10.21
CA GLY A 13 5.29 1.02 -9.77
C GLY A 13 5.71 -0.43 -9.47
N ALA A 14 6.48 -1.06 -10.36
CA ALA A 14 6.97 -2.42 -10.18
C ALA A 14 7.91 -2.54 -8.97
N LEU A 15 8.83 -1.59 -8.79
CA LEU A 15 9.70 -1.53 -7.62
C LEU A 15 8.92 -1.36 -6.32
N LEU A 16 7.90 -0.50 -6.32
CA LEU A 16 7.03 -0.29 -5.16
C LEU A 16 6.29 -1.59 -4.78
N VAL A 17 5.71 -2.28 -5.74
CA VAL A 17 5.05 -3.59 -5.52
C VAL A 17 6.07 -4.60 -4.98
N LEU A 18 7.25 -4.71 -5.58
CA LEU A 18 8.30 -5.64 -5.17
C LEU A 18 8.73 -5.39 -3.72
N PHE A 19 9.04 -4.14 -3.35
CA PHE A 19 9.42 -3.81 -1.97
C PHE A 19 8.29 -4.04 -0.97
N THR A 20 7.04 -3.82 -1.38
CA THR A 20 5.87 -4.09 -0.53
C THR A 20 5.70 -5.59 -0.29
N LEU A 21 5.83 -6.43 -1.32
CA LEU A 21 5.79 -7.88 -1.18
C LEU A 21 6.96 -8.40 -0.33
N LEU A 22 8.17 -7.87 -0.51
CA LEU A 22 9.32 -8.21 0.32
C LEU A 22 9.09 -7.84 1.79
N SER A 23 8.46 -6.69 2.07
CA SER A 23 8.07 -6.29 3.43
C SER A 23 7.03 -7.27 4.02
N ALA A 24 6.01 -7.65 3.26
CA ALA A 24 5.02 -8.62 3.69
C ALA A 24 5.65 -9.98 4.01
N ILE A 25 6.52 -10.50 3.14
CA ILE A 25 7.25 -11.75 3.36
C ILE A 25 8.13 -11.65 4.61
N ARG A 26 8.91 -10.57 4.75
CA ARG A 26 9.77 -10.37 5.94
C ARG A 26 8.98 -10.29 7.23
N THR A 27 7.77 -9.73 7.19
CA THR A 27 6.95 -9.53 8.39
C THR A 27 6.14 -10.77 8.76
N LEU A 28 5.67 -11.54 7.77
CA LEU A 28 4.80 -12.70 8.00
C LEU A 28 5.54 -14.04 8.05
N VAL A 29 6.62 -14.18 7.27
CA VAL A 29 7.29 -15.48 7.07
C VAL A 29 8.59 -15.58 7.86
N LEU A 30 9.33 -14.48 8.01
CA LEU A 30 10.62 -14.50 8.67
C LEU A 30 10.46 -14.33 10.19
N PRO A 31 10.85 -15.33 11.02
CA PRO A 31 10.81 -15.24 12.49
C PRO A 31 12.00 -14.43 13.02
N ARG A 32 12.26 -13.25 12.47
CA ARG A 32 13.41 -12.43 12.88
C ARG A 32 13.07 -10.94 12.83
N ALA A 33 13.48 -10.24 13.88
CA ALA A 33 13.33 -8.79 14.09
C ALA A 33 14.17 -7.95 13.10
N MET A 34 14.04 -8.19 11.79
CA MET A 34 14.52 -7.24 10.81
C MET A 34 13.62 -6.01 10.86
N GLN A 35 14.22 -4.84 11.07
CA GLN A 35 13.53 -3.55 11.00
C GLN A 35 13.06 -3.31 9.56
N ASP A 36 11.86 -3.77 9.24
CA ASP A 36 11.20 -3.42 7.99
C ASP A 36 10.67 -1.99 8.06
N ARG A 37 11.10 -1.14 7.12
CA ARG A 37 10.78 0.29 7.15
C ARG A 37 9.28 0.56 7.00
N ILE A 38 8.57 -0.27 6.23
CA ILE A 38 7.11 -0.14 6.08
C ILE A 38 6.47 -0.46 7.42
N THR A 39 6.88 -1.56 8.05
CA THR A 39 6.36 -1.96 9.36
C THR A 39 6.61 -0.91 10.44
N VAL A 40 7.84 -0.39 10.56
CA VAL A 40 8.18 0.65 11.54
C VAL A 40 7.38 1.93 11.28
N SER A 41 7.20 2.31 10.02
CA SER A 41 6.44 3.51 9.65
C SER A 41 4.95 3.35 9.99
N THR A 42 4.36 2.19 9.72
CA THR A 42 2.97 1.87 10.07
C THR A 42 2.77 1.90 11.58
N PHE A 43 3.63 1.24 12.35
CA PHE A 43 3.55 1.25 13.82
C PHE A 43 3.68 2.68 14.37
N SER A 44 4.58 3.48 13.81
CA SER A 44 4.75 4.88 14.19
C SER A 44 3.53 5.73 13.87
N ALA A 45 2.92 5.55 12.70
CA ALA A 45 1.69 6.24 12.31
C ALA A 45 0.51 5.89 13.23
N VAL A 46 0.35 4.60 13.56
CA VAL A 46 -0.67 4.16 14.52
C VAL A 46 -0.38 4.70 15.91
N ARG A 47 0.88 4.71 16.35
CA ARG A 47 1.27 5.31 17.64
C ARG A 47 0.92 6.78 17.69
N TRP A 48 1.12 7.52 16.60
CA TRP A 48 0.75 8.92 16.51
C TRP A 48 -0.77 9.11 16.68
N ILE A 49 -1.60 8.29 16.02
CA ILE A 49 -3.07 8.32 16.21
C ILE A 49 -3.44 8.02 17.66
N PHE A 50 -2.84 7.00 18.27
CA PHE A 50 -3.07 6.66 19.68
C PHE A 50 -2.65 7.79 20.61
N SER A 51 -1.53 8.46 20.32
CA SER A 51 -1.03 9.57 21.13
C SER A 51 -2.06 10.70 21.26
N ILE A 52 -2.84 10.97 20.22
CA ILE A 52 -3.93 11.95 20.24
C ILE A 52 -4.97 11.54 21.31
N ARG A 53 -5.36 10.26 21.34
CA ARG A 53 -6.31 9.75 22.33
C ARG A 53 -5.75 9.74 23.75
N LEU A 54 -4.45 9.48 23.90
CA LEU A 54 -3.76 9.50 25.19
C LEU A 54 -3.63 10.91 25.80
N ARG A 55 -3.76 11.98 25.00
CA ARG A 55 -3.77 13.36 25.53
C ARG A 55 -4.89 13.59 26.53
N TRP A 56 -6.01 12.88 26.40
CA TRP A 56 -7.16 12.95 27.30
C TRP A 56 -7.15 11.88 28.40
N ALA A 57 -6.20 10.94 28.38
CA ALA A 57 -6.06 9.93 29.43
C ALA A 57 -5.06 10.42 30.48
N THR A 58 -5.57 10.94 31.60
CA THR A 58 -4.76 11.48 32.70
C THR A 58 -4.29 10.41 33.68
N ALA A 59 -5.12 9.38 33.92
CA ALA A 59 -4.78 8.26 34.81
C ALA A 59 -3.94 7.18 34.12
N TYR A 60 -3.00 6.60 34.86
CA TYR A 60 -2.11 5.53 34.38
C TYR A 60 -2.89 4.31 33.86
N GLN A 61 -3.90 3.85 34.62
CA GLN A 61 -4.74 2.71 34.25
C GLN A 61 -5.49 2.93 32.93
N SER A 62 -5.94 4.16 32.67
CA SER A 62 -6.62 4.52 31.43
C SER A 62 -5.66 4.52 30.24
N ARG A 63 -4.42 4.97 30.43
CA ARG A 63 -3.38 4.94 29.39
C ARG A 63 -2.97 3.51 29.05
N ASP A 64 -2.79 2.68 30.06
CA ASP A 64 -2.41 1.28 29.89
C ASP A 64 -3.48 0.51 29.11
N ARG A 65 -4.76 0.67 29.46
CA ARG A 65 -5.88 0.06 28.74
C ARG A 65 -5.94 0.46 27.27
N VAL A 66 -5.66 1.73 26.95
CA VAL A 66 -5.61 2.20 25.55
C VAL A 66 -4.40 1.59 24.84
N MET A 67 -3.23 1.56 25.47
CA MET A 67 -2.02 1.00 24.89
C MET A 67 -2.07 -0.52 24.70
N ALA A 68 -2.89 -1.26 25.45
CA ALA A 68 -3.11 -2.68 25.21
C ALA A 68 -3.62 -2.98 23.80
N TYR A 69 -4.39 -2.07 23.19
CA TYR A 69 -4.90 -2.21 21.82
C TYR A 69 -3.93 -1.74 20.74
N TYR A 70 -2.85 -1.04 21.09
CA TYR A 70 -1.91 -0.48 20.12
C TYR A 70 -1.25 -1.56 19.26
N ALA A 71 -0.67 -2.58 19.90
CA ALA A 71 0.04 -3.65 19.20
C ALA A 71 -0.87 -4.43 18.22
N PRO A 72 -2.05 -4.94 18.63
CA PRO A 72 -2.93 -5.66 17.69
C PRO A 72 -3.47 -4.77 16.57
N ILE A 73 -3.81 -3.50 16.85
CA ILE A 73 -4.28 -2.58 15.80
C ILE A 73 -3.15 -2.24 14.83
N ALA A 74 -1.94 -1.95 15.32
CA ALA A 74 -0.79 -1.69 14.46
C ALA A 74 -0.49 -2.89 13.54
N LEU A 75 -0.58 -4.11 14.07
CA LEU A 75 -0.42 -5.32 13.28
C LEU A 75 -1.49 -5.45 12.20
N LEU A 76 -2.78 -5.27 12.56
CA LEU A 76 -3.89 -5.34 11.61
C LEU A 76 -3.81 -4.26 10.53
N THR A 77 -3.27 -3.09 10.84
CA THR A 77 -3.10 -1.99 9.86
C THR A 77 -2.00 -2.25 8.82
N LEU A 78 -1.08 -3.20 9.03
CA LEU A 78 -0.08 -3.53 8.02
C LEU A 78 -0.70 -4.05 6.73
N LEU A 79 -1.72 -4.91 6.85
CA LEU A 79 -2.39 -5.50 5.70
C LEU A 79 -3.01 -4.45 4.76
N PRO A 80 -3.88 -3.52 5.22
CA PRO A 80 -4.41 -2.48 4.35
C PRO A 80 -3.31 -1.53 3.83
N VAL A 81 -2.24 -1.28 4.60
CA VAL A 81 -1.10 -0.49 4.10
C VAL A 81 -0.43 -1.19 2.92
N TRP A 82 -0.13 -2.49 3.02
CA TRP A 82 0.43 -3.25 1.90
C TRP A 82 -0.50 -3.25 0.69
N LEU A 83 -1.81 -3.46 0.89
CA LEU A 83 -2.80 -3.42 -0.20
C LEU A 83 -2.85 -2.05 -0.88
N LEU A 84 -2.80 -0.95 -0.12
CA LEU A 84 -2.76 0.40 -0.66
C LEU A 84 -1.49 0.64 -1.48
N LEU A 85 -0.32 0.25 -0.97
CA LEU A 85 0.95 0.39 -1.69
C LEU A 85 0.98 -0.43 -2.98
N VAL A 86 0.47 -1.66 -2.94
CA VAL A 86 0.33 -2.50 -4.15
C VAL A 86 -0.65 -1.87 -5.13
N THR A 87 -1.77 -1.31 -4.65
CA THR A 87 -2.73 -0.60 -5.51
C THR A 87 -2.09 0.60 -6.20
N ILE A 88 -1.33 1.42 -5.47
CA ILE A 88 -0.62 2.57 -6.02
C ILE A 88 0.43 2.11 -7.04
N GLY A 89 1.18 1.05 -6.74
CA GLY A 89 2.20 0.50 -7.63
C GLY A 89 1.62 -0.02 -8.94
N TYR A 90 0.56 -0.81 -8.88
CA TYR A 90 -0.15 -1.29 -10.08
C TYR A 90 -0.83 -0.15 -10.85
N SER A 91 -1.37 0.86 -10.17
CA SER A 91 -1.93 2.04 -10.84
C SER A 91 -0.86 2.74 -11.70
N GLY A 92 0.36 2.89 -11.18
CA GLY A 92 1.50 3.42 -11.94
C GLY A 92 1.89 2.54 -13.13
N MET A 93 1.87 1.22 -12.95
CA MET A 93 2.13 0.26 -14.03
C MET A 93 1.06 0.31 -15.13
N PHE A 94 -0.22 0.33 -14.78
CA PHE A 94 -1.33 0.42 -15.74
C PHE A 94 -1.32 1.73 -16.52
N TRP A 95 -1.04 2.84 -15.83
CA TRP A 95 -0.84 4.13 -16.49
C TRP A 95 0.35 4.09 -17.46
N GLY A 96 1.46 3.45 -17.05
CA GLY A 96 2.62 3.21 -17.91
C GLY A 96 2.28 2.40 -19.18
N LEU A 97 1.45 1.36 -19.04
CA LEU A 97 1.10 0.45 -20.13
C LEU A 97 0.14 1.02 -21.16
N GLY A 98 -0.65 2.03 -20.84
CA GLY A 98 -1.58 2.59 -21.83
C GLY A 98 -2.89 3.12 -21.28
N VAL A 99 -3.25 2.79 -20.03
CA VAL A 99 -4.53 3.22 -19.45
C VAL A 99 -4.61 4.74 -19.41
N GLN A 100 -5.66 5.29 -20.02
CA GLN A 100 -5.84 6.73 -20.11
C GLN A 100 -6.49 7.24 -18.84
N GLY A 101 -5.83 8.17 -18.16
CA GLY A 101 -6.34 8.74 -16.92
C GLY A 101 -5.91 7.99 -15.66
N TRP A 102 -5.47 8.76 -14.66
CA TRP A 102 -5.03 8.23 -13.37
C TRP A 102 -6.14 7.54 -12.58
N TYR A 103 -7.36 8.05 -12.68
CA TYR A 103 -8.52 7.48 -11.98
C TYR A 103 -8.91 6.09 -12.53
N GLU A 104 -8.83 5.90 -13.85
CA GLU A 104 -9.10 4.61 -14.48
C GLU A 104 -8.04 3.57 -14.10
N ALA A 105 -6.76 3.95 -14.14
CA ALA A 105 -5.66 3.08 -13.72
C ALA A 105 -5.79 2.66 -12.23
N PHE A 106 -6.20 3.59 -11.36
CA PHE A 106 -6.49 3.31 -9.97
C PHE A 106 -7.69 2.38 -9.78
N THR A 107 -8.77 2.63 -10.51
CA THR A 107 -9.99 1.82 -10.46
C THR A 107 -9.73 0.39 -10.95
N LEU A 108 -8.97 0.25 -12.05
CA LEU A 108 -8.54 -1.04 -12.58
C LEU A 108 -7.66 -1.81 -11.61
N SER A 109 -6.72 -1.12 -10.95
CA SER A 109 -5.89 -1.72 -9.92
C SER A 109 -6.70 -2.17 -8.72
N GLY A 110 -7.57 -1.30 -8.18
CA GLY A 110 -8.37 -1.60 -6.99
C GLY A 110 -9.36 -2.75 -7.25
N SER A 111 -10.08 -2.73 -8.37
CA SER A 111 -11.03 -3.79 -8.69
C SER A 111 -10.35 -5.14 -8.93
N SER A 112 -9.14 -5.15 -9.47
CA SER A 112 -8.37 -6.38 -9.70
C SER A 112 -7.79 -6.92 -8.39
N LEU A 113 -7.15 -6.06 -7.59
CA LEU A 113 -6.55 -6.44 -6.32
C LEU A 113 -7.58 -6.94 -5.31
N LEU A 114 -8.73 -6.26 -5.24
CA LEU A 114 -9.86 -6.63 -4.37
C LEU A 114 -10.77 -7.67 -5.00
N THR A 115 -10.45 -8.18 -6.20
CA THR A 115 -11.21 -9.22 -6.92
C THR A 115 -12.66 -8.86 -7.27
N LEU A 116 -13.00 -7.57 -7.23
CA LEU A 116 -14.34 -7.07 -7.56
C LEU A 116 -14.65 -7.13 -9.06
N GLY A 117 -13.62 -7.03 -9.92
CA GLY A 117 -13.73 -7.31 -11.36
C GLY A 117 -14.62 -6.37 -12.20
N PHE A 118 -15.08 -5.23 -11.66
CA PHE A 118 -15.98 -4.32 -12.39
C PHE A 118 -15.28 -3.38 -13.38
N ALA A 119 -13.99 -3.08 -13.18
CA ALA A 119 -13.24 -2.26 -14.13
C ALA A 119 -12.66 -3.15 -15.24
N LYS A 120 -12.95 -2.79 -16.50
CA LYS A 120 -12.40 -3.45 -17.67
C LYS A 120 -11.14 -2.75 -18.12
N ALA A 121 -10.10 -3.54 -18.32
CA ALA A 121 -8.92 -3.16 -19.06
C ALA A 121 -9.28 -2.93 -20.54
N GLY A 122 -9.68 -1.70 -20.91
CA GLY A 122 -9.72 -1.32 -22.32
C GLY A 122 -8.32 -1.43 -22.93
N ASN A 123 -8.23 -1.79 -24.22
CA ASN A 123 -7.01 -2.06 -25.02
C ASN A 123 -5.69 -1.71 -24.33
N LEU A 124 -5.24 -2.57 -23.41
CA LEU A 124 -3.98 -2.39 -22.63
C LEU A 124 -2.73 -2.39 -23.52
N ILE A 125 -2.89 -2.84 -24.75
CA ILE A 125 -1.87 -2.92 -25.76
C ILE A 125 -2.48 -2.34 -27.05
N GLN A 126 -2.47 -1.01 -27.18
CA GLN A 126 -2.53 -0.39 -28.50
C GLN A 126 -1.15 -0.56 -29.15
N LEU A 127 -0.83 -1.79 -29.56
CA LEU A 127 0.11 -1.96 -30.65
C LEU A 127 -0.63 -1.43 -31.88
N ASN A 128 -0.39 -0.17 -32.22
CA ASN A 128 -0.66 0.36 -33.56
C ASN A 128 0.28 -0.38 -34.54
N LEU A 129 0.00 -1.65 -34.78
CA LEU A 129 0.50 -2.40 -35.91
C LEU A 129 -0.69 -2.58 -36.83
N VAL A 130 -0.72 -1.70 -37.84
CA VAL A 130 -1.67 -1.59 -38.96
C VAL A 130 -2.97 -0.86 -38.64
#